data_AF-A0A4V3WAY4-F1
#
_entry.id   AF-A0A4V3WAY4-F1
#
_cell.length_a   1.000
_cell.length_b   1.000
_cell.length_c   1.000
_cell.angle_alpha   90.00
_cell.angle_beta   90.00
_cell.angle_gamma   90.00
#
_symmetry.space_group_name_H-M   'P 1'
#
loop_
_entity.id
_entity.type
_entity.pdbx_description
1 polymer ?
#
loop_
_entity_poly.entity_id
_entity_poly.type
_entity_poly.pdbx_seq_one_letter_code
_entity_poly.pdbx_strand_id
1 'polypeptide(L)'
;MQRFAPALLSLALLVPLAAHAQHHGHGGHGTPAAEQADSLAEGTVRRVDAAAGAVSIAHGPIPQLGMGPMTMRFQAAPGVDVSTLKAGDKIRFEAGAQGEQLILQGFELAN
;
A
#
# COMPACT_ATOMS: atom_id res chain seq x y z
N MET A 1 13.67 64.20 -5.12
CA MET A 1 13.56 63.88 -6.56
C MET A 1 12.42 62.90 -6.74
N GLN A 2 11.48 63.28 -7.61
CA GLN A 2 10.28 62.62 -8.16
C GLN A 2 9.36 61.70 -7.32
N ARG A 3 8.09 62.14 -7.35
CA ARG A 3 6.83 61.51 -6.92
C ARG A 3 6.13 60.98 -8.18
N PHE A 4 5.51 59.81 -8.19
CA PHE A 4 4.33 59.52 -9.04
C PHE A 4 3.53 58.31 -8.50
N ALA A 5 2.24 58.52 -8.29
CA ALA A 5 1.14 57.55 -8.22
C ALA A 5 0.08 58.03 -9.25
N PRO A 6 -1.09 57.39 -9.49
CA PRO A 6 -1.50 55.98 -9.65
C PRO A 6 -2.25 55.76 -11.01
N ALA A 7 -3.02 54.66 -11.16
CA ALA A 7 -4.14 54.36 -12.11
C ALA A 7 -3.86 53.16 -13.05
N LEU A 8 -4.39 51.94 -12.81
CA LEU A 8 -5.75 51.43 -13.07
C LEU A 8 -6.22 51.58 -14.52
N LEU A 9 -6.24 50.46 -15.26
CA LEU A 9 -7.29 50.18 -16.24
C LEU A 9 -7.64 48.69 -16.23
N SER A 10 -8.77 48.37 -15.61
CA SER A 10 -9.44 47.09 -15.65
C SER A 10 -10.19 46.96 -16.99
N LEU A 11 -10.19 45.76 -17.59
CA LEU A 11 -11.28 45.35 -18.48
C LEU A 11 -11.75 43.97 -18.06
N ALA A 12 -12.96 43.93 -17.50
CA ALA A 12 -13.68 42.75 -17.09
C ALA A 12 -14.39 42.11 -18.28
N LEU A 13 -14.44 40.77 -18.33
CA LEU A 13 -15.58 40.07 -18.91
C LEU A 13 -16.19 39.14 -17.85
N LEU A 14 -17.52 39.23 -17.73
CA LEU A 14 -18.35 38.60 -16.71
C LEU A 14 -18.56 37.09 -16.93
N VAL A 15 -18.69 36.39 -15.81
CA VAL A 15 -19.16 35.00 -15.60
C VAL A 15 -20.71 34.98 -15.54
N PRO A 16 -21.42 33.86 -15.83
CA PRO A 16 -21.90 32.97 -14.75
C PRO A 16 -21.89 31.46 -15.12
N LEU A 17 -21.39 30.61 -14.22
CA LEU A 17 -22.15 29.69 -13.37
C LEU A 17 -22.84 28.50 -14.09
N ALA A 18 -22.07 27.43 -14.32
CA ALA A 18 -22.61 26.07 -14.21
C ALA A 18 -22.26 25.56 -12.82
N ALA A 19 -23.25 25.61 -11.93
CA ALA A 19 -23.22 24.97 -10.63
C ALA A 19 -22.85 23.48 -10.79
N HIS A 20 -21.71 23.06 -10.24
CA HIS A 20 -21.50 21.66 -9.89
C HIS A 20 -21.56 21.56 -8.38
N ALA A 21 -22.76 21.18 -7.95
CA ALA A 21 -23.17 20.97 -6.58
C ALA A 21 -22.17 20.07 -5.82
N GLN A 22 -21.82 20.50 -4.62
CA GLN A 22 -21.39 19.57 -3.58
C GLN A 22 -22.65 18.86 -3.07
N HIS A 23 -22.85 17.57 -3.41
CA HIS A 23 -23.42 16.57 -2.50
C HIS A 23 -23.32 15.15 -3.08
N HIS A 24 -23.06 14.19 -2.17
CA HIS A 24 -23.19 12.74 -2.28
C HIS A 24 -22.05 11.93 -2.91
N GLY A 25 -21.31 11.24 -2.04
CA GLY A 25 -20.20 10.36 -2.39
C GLY A 25 -20.63 9.06 -3.07
N HIS A 26 -19.69 8.55 -3.85
CA HIS A 26 -19.37 7.16 -4.21
C HIS A 26 -17.93 7.31 -4.75
N GLY A 27 -16.88 6.82 -4.09
CA GLY A 27 -16.57 5.42 -3.87
C GLY A 27 -15.13 5.26 -4.37
N GLY A 28 -14.28 4.60 -3.58
CA GLY A 28 -12.83 4.79 -3.62
C GLY A 28 -12.18 4.61 -4.99
N HIS A 29 -11.24 5.51 -5.31
CA HIS A 29 -9.99 5.07 -5.92
C HIS A 29 -9.13 4.51 -4.78
N GLY A 30 -9.52 3.32 -4.32
CA GLY A 30 -8.59 2.42 -3.66
C GLY A 30 -7.44 2.17 -4.63
N THR A 31 -6.23 2.37 -4.12
CA THR A 31 -5.00 1.68 -4.52
C THR A 31 -5.08 0.84 -5.79
N PRO A 32 -4.23 1.07 -6.81
CA PRO A 32 -3.89 -0.01 -7.74
C PRO A 32 -3.07 -1.03 -6.95
N ALA A 33 -3.74 -1.93 -6.24
CA ALA A 33 -3.17 -3.06 -5.53
C ALA A 33 -3.76 -4.33 -6.14
N ALA A 34 -3.57 -4.52 -7.44
CA ALA A 34 -3.96 -5.74 -8.11
C ALA A 34 -3.25 -5.90 -9.46
N GLU A 35 -1.94 -5.62 -9.55
CA GLU A 35 -1.16 -5.87 -10.77
C GLU A 35 0.31 -6.15 -10.43
N GLN A 36 0.55 -7.07 -9.50
CA GLN A 36 1.85 -7.76 -9.36
C GLN A 36 1.59 -9.21 -8.90
N ALA A 37 0.79 -9.93 -9.68
CA ALA A 37 0.40 -11.31 -9.41
C ALA A 37 1.42 -12.34 -9.96
N ASP A 38 2.61 -11.91 -10.35
CA ASP A 38 3.62 -12.82 -10.91
C ASP A 38 4.49 -13.38 -9.79
N SER A 39 3.97 -14.42 -9.12
CA SER A 39 4.62 -15.35 -8.17
C SER A 39 4.43 -15.07 -6.68
N LEU A 40 3.20 -15.23 -6.19
CA LEU A 40 2.95 -15.35 -4.75
C LEU A 40 3.61 -16.64 -4.20
N ALA A 41 4.34 -16.50 -3.09
CA ALA A 41 4.84 -17.62 -2.32
C ALA A 41 3.76 -18.18 -1.40
N GLU A 42 3.76 -19.49 -1.18
CA GLU A 42 2.88 -20.12 -0.19
C GLU A 42 3.55 -20.17 1.18
N GLY A 43 2.78 -20.04 2.25
CA GLY A 43 3.30 -20.15 3.59
C GLY A 43 2.26 -20.39 4.65
N THR A 44 2.73 -20.72 5.85
CA THR A 44 1.90 -20.82 7.05
C THR A 44 2.43 -19.87 8.11
N VAL A 45 1.55 -19.01 8.61
CA VAL A 45 1.84 -18.06 9.69
C VAL A 45 2.23 -18.82 10.95
N ARG A 46 3.40 -18.49 11.51
CA ARG A 46 3.92 -19.07 12.75
C ARG A 46 3.68 -18.17 13.95
N ARG A 47 3.80 -16.86 13.75
CA ARG A 47 3.60 -15.84 14.80
C ARG A 47 3.28 -14.50 14.15
N VAL A 48 2.38 -13.74 14.77
CA VAL A 48 2.10 -12.34 14.42
C VAL A 48 2.60 -11.45 15.54
N ASP A 49 3.30 -10.38 15.17
CA ASP A 49 3.76 -9.31 16.06
C ASP A 49 3.15 -8.00 15.55
N ALA A 50 1.87 -7.80 15.88
CA ALA A 50 1.10 -6.66 15.40
C ALA A 50 1.65 -5.32 15.89
N ALA A 51 2.22 -5.29 17.10
CA ALA A 51 2.87 -4.10 17.66
C ALA A 51 4.08 -3.66 16.83
N ALA A 52 4.85 -4.61 16.30
CA ALA A 52 5.97 -4.35 15.41
C ALA A 52 5.60 -4.33 13.91
N GLY A 53 4.34 -4.60 13.56
CA GLY A 53 3.90 -4.75 12.17
C GLY A 53 4.63 -5.88 11.43
N ALA A 54 4.95 -6.99 12.10
CA ALA A 54 5.74 -8.07 11.52
C ALA A 54 5.08 -9.43 11.70
N VAL A 55 5.43 -10.37 10.83
CA VAL A 55 4.91 -11.74 10.86
C VAL A 55 6.03 -12.73 10.59
N SER A 56 6.06 -13.82 11.34
CA SER A 56 6.91 -14.97 11.04
C SER A 56 6.13 -15.98 10.22
N ILE A 57 6.65 -16.33 9.05
CA ILE A 57 5.99 -17.23 8.10
C ILE A 57 6.93 -18.41 7.84
N ALA A 58 6.41 -19.63 8.00
CA ALA A 58 7.04 -20.82 7.43
C ALA A 58 6.64 -20.89 5.96
N HIS A 59 7.53 -20.44 5.08
CA HIS A 59 7.25 -20.30 3.66
C HIS A 59 7.80 -21.48 2.86
N GLY A 60 7.15 -21.75 1.73
CA GLY A 60 7.68 -22.59 0.66
C GLY A 60 8.77 -21.87 -0.13
N PRO A 61 9.17 -22.38 -1.30
CA PRO A 61 10.16 -21.71 -2.13
C PRO A 61 9.72 -20.29 -2.52
N ILE A 62 10.67 -19.34 -2.49
CA ILE A 62 10.49 -17.98 -3.00
C ILE A 62 11.54 -17.74 -4.09
N PRO A 63 11.26 -18.15 -5.35
CA PRO A 63 12.26 -18.14 -6.42
C PRO A 63 12.83 -16.75 -6.71
N GLN A 64 11.98 -15.72 -6.65
CA GLN A 64 12.36 -14.32 -6.87
C GLN A 64 13.40 -13.79 -5.86
N LEU A 65 13.50 -14.41 -4.67
CA LEU A 65 14.51 -14.09 -3.66
C LEU A 65 15.60 -15.18 -3.55
N GLY A 66 15.56 -16.23 -4.37
CA GLY A 66 16.50 -17.36 -4.31
C GLY A 66 16.41 -18.18 -3.01
N MET A 67 15.25 -18.15 -2.33
CA MET A 67 15.06 -18.77 -1.02
C MET A 67 14.34 -20.10 -1.13
N GLY A 68 14.90 -21.14 -0.50
CA GLY A 68 14.19 -22.42 -0.29
C GLY A 68 13.16 -22.33 0.85
N PRO A 69 12.47 -23.44 1.16
CA PRO A 69 11.53 -23.49 2.28
C PRO A 69 12.21 -23.24 3.62
N MET A 70 11.78 -22.22 4.37
CA MET A 70 12.30 -21.91 5.69
C MET A 70 11.31 -21.05 6.50
N THR A 71 11.65 -20.73 7.75
CA THR A 71 10.85 -19.82 8.58
C THR A 71 11.58 -18.50 8.74
N MET A 72 10.97 -17.41 8.26
CA MET A 72 11.55 -16.07 8.30
C MET A 72 10.56 -15.06 8.86
N ARG A 73 11.10 -13.95 9.38
CA ARG A 73 10.33 -12.78 9.82
C ARG A 73 10.25 -11.79 8.66
N PHE A 74 9.03 -11.42 8.29
CA PHE A 74 8.74 -10.41 7.29
C PHE A 74 8.16 -9.19 7.99
N GLN A 75 8.68 -8.01 7.64
CA GLN A 75 8.13 -6.73 8.04
C GLN A 75 6.99 -6.36 7.08
N ALA A 76 5.84 -5.95 7.59
CA ALA A 76 4.75 -5.49 6.75
C ALA A 76 5.13 -4.22 6.00
N ALA A 77 4.88 -4.19 4.69
CA ALA A 77 4.94 -2.96 3.92
C ALA A 77 3.85 -1.98 4.39
N PRO A 78 4.02 -0.66 4.15
CA PRO A 78 2.98 0.32 4.42
C PRO A 78 1.65 -0.09 3.76
N GLY A 79 0.58 -0.15 4.55
CA GLY A 79 -0.76 -0.55 4.07
C GLY A 79 -1.08 -2.05 4.20
N VAL A 80 -0.12 -2.88 4.61
CA VAL A 80 -0.35 -4.31 4.89
C VAL A 80 -0.65 -4.51 6.37
N ASP A 81 -1.88 -4.91 6.71
CA ASP A 81 -2.28 -5.16 8.09
C ASP A 81 -2.17 -6.64 8.47
N VAL A 82 -1.06 -6.99 9.12
CA VAL A 82 -0.80 -8.35 9.62
C VAL A 82 -1.63 -8.74 10.85
N SER A 83 -2.33 -7.80 11.49
CA SER A 83 -3.15 -8.06 12.68
C SER A 83 -4.37 -8.93 12.38
N THR A 84 -4.74 -9.02 11.10
CA THR A 84 -5.82 -9.88 10.60
C THR A 84 -5.44 -11.36 10.55
N LEU A 85 -4.15 -11.67 10.61
CA LEU A 85 -3.61 -13.03 10.59
C LEU A 85 -3.50 -13.62 11.99
N LYS A 86 -3.49 -14.95 12.07
CA LYS A 86 -3.13 -15.69 13.29
C LYS A 86 -2.21 -16.86 12.98
N ALA A 87 -1.55 -17.37 14.01
CA ALA A 87 -0.74 -18.58 13.88
C ALA A 87 -1.60 -19.74 13.35
N GLY A 88 -1.06 -20.46 12.36
CA GLY A 88 -1.74 -21.56 11.67
C GLY A 88 -2.41 -21.16 10.36
N ASP A 89 -2.62 -19.87 10.09
CA ASP A 89 -3.19 -19.43 8.81
C ASP A 89 -2.27 -19.81 7.66
N LYS A 90 -2.86 -20.40 6.63
CA LYS A 90 -2.21 -20.61 5.35
C LYS A 90 -2.44 -19.36 4.51
N ILE A 91 -1.39 -18.87 3.88
CA ILE A 91 -1.44 -17.67 3.05
C ILE A 91 -0.66 -17.87 1.76
N ARG A 92 -1.08 -17.14 0.72
CA ARG A 92 -0.22 -16.82 -0.42
C ARG A 92 0.20 -15.37 -0.25
N PHE A 93 1.48 -15.07 -0.47
CA PHE A 93 2.02 -13.76 -0.15
C PHE A 93 3.13 -13.31 -1.09
N GLU A 94 3.25 -12.01 -1.23
CA GLU A 94 4.32 -11.39 -2.00
C GLU A 94 5.44 -10.96 -1.06
N ALA A 95 6.65 -11.44 -1.35
CA ALA A 95 7.84 -11.25 -0.53
C ALA A 95 8.89 -10.45 -1.27
N GLY A 96 9.48 -9.47 -0.59
CA GLY A 96 10.49 -8.58 -1.13
C GLY A 96 11.66 -8.46 -0.16
N ALA A 97 12.79 -7.96 -0.64
CA ALA A 97 13.94 -7.64 0.18
C ALA A 97 14.25 -6.13 0.09
N GLN A 98 14.43 -5.48 1.22
CA GLN A 98 14.86 -4.09 1.31
C GLN A 98 16.11 -4.04 2.20
N GLY A 99 17.28 -4.03 1.56
CA GLY A 99 18.55 -4.23 2.26
C GLY A 99 18.62 -5.63 2.88
N GLU A 100 18.84 -5.69 4.19
CA GLU A 100 18.86 -6.96 4.95
C GLU A 100 17.47 -7.39 5.45
N GLN A 101 16.45 -6.54 5.30
CA GLN A 101 15.11 -6.79 5.82
C GLN A 101 14.22 -7.45 4.76
N LEU A 102 13.51 -8.51 5.16
CA LEU A 102 12.44 -9.11 4.36
C LEU A 102 11.13 -8.36 4.59
N ILE A 103 10.44 -8.08 3.49
CA ILE A 103 9.20 -7.28 3.44
C ILE A 103 8.05 -8.15 2.93
N LEU A 104 6.91 -8.07 3.61
CA LEU A 104 5.62 -8.60 3.17
C LEU A 104 4.89 -7.48 2.43
N GLN A 105 4.80 -7.60 1.11
CA GLN A 105 4.19 -6.59 0.24
C GLN A 105 2.68 -6.74 0.14
N GLY A 106 2.18 -7.96 0.32
CA GLY A 106 0.76 -8.29 0.33
C GLY A 106 0.54 -9.77 0.63
N PHE A 107 -0.68 -10.13 1.01
CA PHE A 107 -1.07 -11.51 1.25
C PHE A 107 -2.55 -11.74 1.02
N GLU A 108 -2.90 -13.00 0.76
CA GLU A 108 -4.25 -13.53 0.71
C GLU A 108 -4.32 -14.84 1.53
N LEU A 109 -5.45 -15.12 2.16
CA LEU A 109 -5.67 -16.41 2.83
C LEU A 109 -5.75 -17.53 1.79
N ALA A 110 -4.99 -18.60 2.01
CA ALA A 110 -5.04 -19.81 1.22
C ALA A 110 -6.02 -20.79 1.85
N ASN A 111 -6.96 -21.29 1.07
CA ASN A 111 -8.02 -22.22 1.50
C ASN A 111 -7.56 -23.68 1.47
#